data_AF-A0A957D6M3-F1
#
_entry.id   AF-A0A957D6M3-F1
#
_cell.length_a   1.000
_cell.length_b   1.000
_cell.length_c   1.000
_cell.angle_alpha   90.00
_cell.angle_beta   90.00
_cell.angle_gamma   90.00
#
_symmetry.space_group_name_H-M   'P 1'
#
loop_
_entity.id
_entity.type
_entity.pdbx_description
1 polymer ?
#
loop_
_entity_poly.entity_id
_entity_poly.type
_entity_poly.pdbx_seq_one_letter_code
_entity_poly.pdbx_strand_id
1 'polypeptide(L)'
;QFAPQRITFMAEGLAVWATGGHYKPEDIDHRASALVEMGAYIPLAQLIDNFYPVQHEIGYLEAAAFVKFMVERDGWERFKAFYSDVTADDAPLLSEAVDLNLQIYYGRSLAELEQEWQDYLLQKPPSKDDIDDLQTTLRYYDLMRRYQLEYDPTAYFLTAWLPYPQDVLDKGNPADFTRHPQEEINVVLEVMFQGVDEALRDADYGRANGLLDSITRVMDNDGAFLDPLGINYQHIVQKATQLGFEVQQVTISGDTAVATVTAPQNTNLIHWNLALKGQNWIILSN
;
A
#
# COMPACT_ATOMS: atom_id res chain seq x y z
N GLN A 1 -14.98 -21.11 -9.64
CA GLN A 1 -13.54 -21.27 -9.37
C GLN A 1 -12.96 -22.12 -10.49
N PHE A 2 -11.89 -21.68 -11.17
CA PHE A 2 -11.27 -22.43 -12.28
C PHE A 2 -9.84 -22.90 -11.98
N ALA A 3 -9.14 -22.24 -11.05
CA ALA A 3 -7.89 -22.71 -10.46
C ALA A 3 -8.19 -23.35 -9.09
N PRO A 4 -8.15 -24.69 -8.95
CA PRO A 4 -8.44 -25.39 -7.70
C PRO A 4 -7.32 -25.21 -6.67
N GLN A 5 -6.07 -25.10 -7.12
CA GLN A 5 -4.94 -24.68 -6.29
C GLN A 5 -4.66 -23.19 -6.51
N ARG A 6 -4.56 -22.44 -5.41
CA ARG A 6 -4.30 -21.01 -5.45
C ARG A 6 -2.79 -20.78 -5.49
N ILE A 7 -2.26 -20.53 -6.69
CA ILE A 7 -0.88 -20.06 -6.83
C ILE A 7 -0.88 -18.55 -6.57
N THR A 8 -0.32 -18.13 -5.43
CA THR A 8 -0.47 -16.74 -4.93
C THR A 8 -0.10 -15.70 -5.98
N PHE A 9 1.07 -15.80 -6.61
CA PHE A 9 1.50 -14.88 -7.68
C PHE A 9 0.43 -14.72 -8.77
N MET A 10 -0.08 -15.81 -9.33
CA MET A 10 -1.10 -15.76 -10.38
C MET A 10 -2.46 -15.29 -9.84
N ALA A 11 -2.84 -15.70 -8.63
CA ALA A 11 -4.11 -15.33 -8.03
C ALA A 11 -4.21 -13.83 -7.78
N GLU A 12 -3.17 -13.25 -7.18
CA GLU A 12 -3.10 -11.83 -6.84
C GLU A 12 -2.91 -10.98 -8.11
N GLY A 13 -2.00 -11.39 -9.00
CA GLY A 13 -1.81 -10.71 -10.29
C GLY A 13 -3.08 -10.68 -11.14
N LEU A 14 -3.82 -11.79 -11.19
CA LEU A 14 -5.11 -11.86 -11.87
C LEU A 14 -6.15 -10.94 -11.23
N ALA A 15 -6.19 -10.87 -9.89
CA ALA A 15 -7.10 -10.00 -9.18
C ALA A 15 -6.84 -8.53 -9.52
N VAL A 16 -5.59 -8.08 -9.41
CA VAL A 16 -5.18 -6.69 -9.69
C VAL A 16 -5.40 -6.33 -11.16
N TRP A 17 -5.03 -7.20 -12.10
CA TRP A 17 -5.29 -6.97 -13.52
C TRP A 17 -6.78 -6.85 -13.82
N ALA A 18 -7.60 -7.74 -13.25
CA ALA A 18 -9.04 -7.75 -13.49
C ALA A 18 -9.76 -6.53 -12.87
N THR A 19 -9.26 -5.99 -11.76
CA THR A 19 -9.77 -4.76 -11.14
C THR A 19 -9.21 -3.49 -11.78
N GLY A 20 -8.19 -3.59 -12.63
CA GLY A 20 -7.55 -2.45 -13.30
C GLY A 20 -6.60 -1.66 -12.39
N GLY A 21 -6.05 -2.30 -11.36
CA GLY A 21 -5.15 -1.69 -10.37
C GLY A 21 -5.36 -2.26 -8.96
N HIS A 22 -4.41 -2.00 -8.07
CA HIS A 22 -4.37 -2.61 -6.74
C HIS A 22 -5.15 -1.80 -5.69
N TYR A 23 -4.82 -0.52 -5.52
CA TYR A 23 -5.53 0.39 -4.60
C TYR A 23 -6.38 1.45 -5.31
N LYS A 24 -6.00 1.79 -6.55
CA LYS A 24 -6.67 2.76 -7.41
C LYS A 24 -6.61 2.25 -8.85
N PRO A 25 -7.43 2.78 -9.78
CA PRO A 25 -7.23 2.53 -11.20
C PRO A 25 -5.82 2.97 -11.63
N GLU A 26 -5.11 2.09 -12.33
CA GLU A 26 -3.68 2.24 -12.64
C GLU A 26 -3.37 1.81 -14.08
N ASP A 27 -2.42 2.47 -14.72
CA ASP A 27 -1.77 1.91 -15.90
C ASP A 27 -0.69 0.91 -15.45
N ILE A 28 -1.10 -0.35 -15.39
CA ILE A 28 -0.26 -1.47 -14.93
C ILE A 28 1.05 -1.58 -15.74
N ASP A 29 1.03 -1.32 -17.05
CA ASP A 29 2.24 -1.47 -17.86
C ASP A 29 3.22 -0.33 -17.61
N HIS A 30 2.74 0.91 -17.53
CA HIS A 30 3.60 2.06 -17.25
C HIS A 30 4.21 1.98 -15.85
N ARG A 31 3.42 1.56 -14.84
CA ARG A 31 3.94 1.36 -13.49
C ARG A 31 4.94 0.21 -13.42
N ALA A 32 4.69 -0.91 -14.10
CA ALA A 32 5.69 -1.99 -14.17
C ALA A 32 6.96 -1.56 -14.93
N SER A 33 6.82 -0.72 -15.96
CA SER A 33 7.97 -0.16 -16.68
C SER A 33 8.78 0.79 -15.80
N ALA A 34 8.13 1.60 -14.96
CA ALA A 34 8.79 2.41 -13.92
C ALA A 34 9.56 1.53 -12.93
N LEU A 35 8.98 0.39 -12.55
CA LEU A 35 9.61 -0.56 -11.64
C LEU A 35 10.91 -1.14 -12.21
N VAL A 36 10.91 -1.48 -13.51
CA VAL A 36 12.11 -1.91 -14.25
C VAL A 36 13.13 -0.77 -14.36
N GLU A 37 12.69 0.44 -14.74
CA GLU A 37 13.58 1.61 -14.92
C GLU A 37 14.29 2.01 -13.61
N MET A 38 13.58 1.93 -12.48
CA MET A 38 14.16 2.19 -11.15
C MET A 38 15.10 1.07 -10.66
N GLY A 39 15.16 -0.06 -11.35
CA GLY A 39 15.91 -1.24 -10.91
C GLY A 39 15.32 -1.91 -9.66
N ALA A 40 14.02 -1.70 -9.40
CA ALA A 40 13.30 -2.28 -8.26
C ALA A 40 12.66 -3.64 -8.58
N TYR A 41 12.84 -4.11 -9.82
CA TYR A 41 12.32 -5.37 -10.33
C TYR A 41 12.84 -6.62 -9.63
N ILE A 42 11.93 -7.54 -9.32
CA ILE A 42 12.20 -8.86 -8.75
C ILE A 42 12.06 -9.94 -9.82
N PRO A 43 13.09 -10.77 -10.05
CA PRO A 43 12.96 -11.92 -10.95
C PRO A 43 11.73 -12.77 -10.61
N LEU A 44 10.91 -13.12 -11.62
CA LEU A 44 9.64 -13.81 -11.46
C LEU A 44 9.80 -15.14 -10.74
N ALA A 45 10.87 -15.89 -10.99
CA ALA A 45 11.14 -17.12 -10.25
C ALA A 45 11.28 -16.85 -8.74
N GLN A 46 12.03 -15.80 -8.36
CA GLN A 46 12.18 -15.38 -6.97
C GLN A 46 10.85 -14.91 -6.38
N LEU A 47 10.09 -14.12 -7.14
CA LEU A 47 8.81 -13.58 -6.69
C LEU A 47 7.74 -14.68 -6.50
N ILE A 48 7.68 -15.66 -7.41
CA ILE A 48 6.77 -16.80 -7.32
C ILE A 48 7.05 -17.62 -6.06
N ASP A 49 8.32 -17.89 -5.77
CA ASP A 49 8.70 -18.71 -4.61
C ASP A 49 8.59 -17.94 -3.27
N ASN A 50 8.67 -16.60 -3.30
CA ASN A 50 8.75 -15.76 -2.10
C ASN A 50 7.80 -14.56 -2.14
N PHE A 51 6.56 -14.77 -2.56
CA PHE A 51 5.62 -13.68 -2.86
C PHE A 51 5.34 -12.72 -1.67
N TYR A 52 4.94 -13.23 -0.51
CA TYR A 52 4.57 -12.38 0.64
C TYR A 52 5.74 -11.66 1.35
N PRO A 53 6.96 -12.24 1.42
CA PRO A 53 8.11 -11.52 1.94
C PRO A 53 8.57 -10.32 1.09
N VAL A 54 8.23 -10.29 -0.20
CA VAL A 54 8.54 -9.15 -1.08
C VAL A 54 7.67 -7.95 -0.70
N GLN A 55 8.18 -6.75 -0.99
CA GLN A 55 7.42 -5.51 -0.82
C GLN A 55 6.07 -5.64 -1.56
N HIS A 56 4.97 -5.45 -0.82
CA HIS A 56 3.62 -5.78 -1.27
C HIS A 56 3.26 -5.16 -2.62
N GLU A 57 3.53 -3.87 -2.83
CA GLU A 57 3.21 -3.20 -4.10
C GLU A 57 4.04 -3.72 -5.26
N ILE A 58 5.32 -4.02 -5.04
CA ILE A 58 6.19 -4.60 -6.07
C ILE A 58 5.64 -5.95 -6.51
N GLY A 59 5.38 -6.86 -5.56
CA GLY A 59 4.95 -8.22 -5.88
C GLY A 59 3.61 -8.26 -6.61
N TYR A 60 2.64 -7.47 -6.16
CA TYR A 60 1.31 -7.41 -6.77
C TYR A 60 1.33 -6.74 -8.15
N LEU A 61 2.08 -5.65 -8.31
CA LEU A 61 2.22 -4.95 -9.60
C LEU A 61 2.91 -5.82 -10.66
N GLU A 62 4.04 -6.45 -10.31
CA GLU A 62 4.75 -7.33 -11.24
C GLU A 62 3.90 -8.53 -11.66
N ALA A 63 3.20 -9.14 -10.70
CA ALA A 63 2.28 -10.22 -10.99
C ALA A 63 1.15 -9.79 -11.93
N ALA A 64 0.55 -8.64 -11.69
CA ALA A 64 -0.52 -8.11 -12.52
C ALA A 64 -0.04 -7.79 -13.95
N ALA A 65 1.14 -7.16 -14.07
CA ALA A 65 1.74 -6.80 -15.34
C ALA A 65 2.13 -8.03 -16.16
N PHE A 66 2.67 -9.07 -15.52
CA PHE A 66 2.99 -10.32 -16.22
C PHE A 66 1.71 -11.07 -16.66
N VAL A 67 0.67 -11.13 -15.81
CA VAL A 67 -0.62 -11.69 -16.19
C VAL A 67 -1.23 -10.92 -17.36
N LYS A 68 -1.22 -9.58 -17.31
CA LYS A 68 -1.69 -8.73 -18.40
C LYS A 68 -0.96 -9.04 -19.71
N PHE A 69 0.37 -9.08 -19.68
CA PHE A 69 1.20 -9.41 -20.84
C PHE A 69 0.82 -10.76 -21.46
N MET A 70 0.68 -11.80 -20.64
CA MET A 70 0.30 -13.13 -21.10
C MET A 70 -1.11 -13.14 -21.72
N VAL A 71 -2.07 -12.46 -21.10
CA VAL A 71 -3.46 -12.38 -21.60
C VAL A 71 -3.54 -11.57 -22.90
N GLU A 72 -2.82 -10.46 -23.02
CA GLU A 72 -2.83 -9.63 -24.23
C GLU A 72 -2.12 -10.31 -25.41
N ARG A 73 -1.02 -11.02 -25.15
CA ARG A 73 -0.25 -11.73 -26.18
C ARG A 73 -0.96 -12.98 -26.70
N ASP A 74 -1.48 -13.81 -25.78
CA ASP A 74 -1.96 -15.17 -26.10
C ASP A 74 -3.47 -15.37 -25.92
N GLY A 75 -4.16 -14.40 -25.34
CA GLY A 75 -5.58 -14.45 -25.07
C GLY A 75 -5.95 -15.09 -23.72
N TRP A 76 -7.09 -14.64 -23.19
CA TRP A 76 -7.63 -15.06 -21.91
C TRP A 76 -7.81 -16.57 -21.76
N GLU A 77 -8.35 -17.25 -22.79
CA GLU A 77 -8.66 -18.69 -22.69
C GLU A 77 -7.39 -19.54 -22.53
N ARG A 78 -6.27 -19.14 -23.16
CA ARG A 78 -4.99 -19.85 -23.01
C ARG A 78 -4.40 -19.64 -21.62
N PHE A 79 -4.40 -18.39 -21.13
CA PHE A 79 -3.98 -18.06 -19.77
C PHE A 79 -4.79 -18.82 -18.73
N LYS A 80 -6.11 -18.83 -18.87
CA LYS A 80 -7.02 -19.54 -17.97
C LYS A 80 -6.75 -21.05 -17.96
N ALA A 81 -6.55 -21.68 -19.12
CA ALA A 81 -6.25 -23.10 -19.20
C ALA A 81 -4.92 -23.43 -18.51
N PHE A 82 -3.87 -22.66 -18.80
CA PHE A 82 -2.58 -22.76 -18.13
C PHE A 82 -2.73 -22.65 -16.60
N TYR A 83 -3.36 -21.59 -16.09
CA TYR A 83 -3.47 -21.38 -14.65
C TYR A 83 -4.37 -22.42 -13.96
N SER A 84 -5.38 -22.96 -14.67
CA SER A 84 -6.25 -24.01 -14.10
C SER A 84 -5.48 -25.30 -13.80
N ASP A 85 -4.44 -25.58 -14.57
CA ASP A 85 -3.71 -26.84 -14.53
C ASP A 85 -2.44 -26.80 -13.67
N VAL A 86 -1.87 -25.62 -13.41
CA VAL A 86 -0.67 -25.50 -12.56
C VAL A 86 -0.99 -25.95 -11.13
N THR A 87 -0.18 -26.88 -10.61
CA THR A 87 -0.26 -27.34 -9.23
C THR A 87 1.08 -27.19 -8.52
N ALA A 88 1.05 -26.97 -7.20
CA ALA A 88 2.27 -26.95 -6.38
C ALA A 88 2.93 -28.35 -6.26
N ASP A 89 2.24 -29.42 -6.70
CA ASP A 89 2.75 -30.78 -6.70
C ASP A 89 3.56 -31.11 -7.98
N ASP A 90 3.50 -30.24 -9.00
CA ASP A 90 4.16 -30.47 -10.30
C ASP A 90 5.70 -30.42 -10.19
N ALA A 91 6.25 -29.71 -9.19
CA ALA A 91 7.68 -29.59 -8.93
C ALA A 91 7.99 -29.23 -7.46
N PRO A 92 9.24 -29.41 -6.99
CA PRO A 92 9.64 -29.03 -5.63
C PRO A 92 9.52 -27.53 -5.32
N LEU A 93 9.80 -26.66 -6.30
CA LEU A 93 9.59 -25.22 -6.19
C LEU A 93 8.38 -24.79 -7.02
N LEU A 94 7.70 -23.74 -6.57
CA LEU A 94 6.50 -23.26 -7.24
C LEU A 94 6.83 -22.57 -8.56
N SER A 95 7.98 -21.89 -8.63
CA SER A 95 8.52 -21.32 -9.86
C SER A 95 8.83 -22.41 -10.91
N GLU A 96 9.33 -23.57 -10.50
CA GLU A 96 9.58 -24.72 -11.38
C GLU A 96 8.27 -25.36 -11.88
N ALA A 97 7.25 -25.44 -11.03
CA ALA A 97 5.93 -25.92 -11.42
C ALA A 97 5.29 -24.98 -12.46
N VAL A 98 5.41 -23.67 -12.25
CA VAL A 98 4.97 -22.65 -13.21
C VAL A 98 5.75 -22.77 -14.52
N ASP A 99 7.08 -22.88 -14.48
CA ASP A 99 7.94 -23.03 -15.65
C ASP A 99 7.57 -24.27 -16.49
N LEU A 100 7.40 -25.43 -15.85
CA LEU A 100 6.99 -26.67 -16.51
C LEU A 100 5.67 -26.49 -17.27
N ASN A 101 4.68 -25.85 -16.63
CA ASN A 101 3.38 -25.61 -17.24
C ASN A 101 3.44 -24.54 -18.34
N LEU A 102 4.29 -23.52 -18.21
CA LEU A 102 4.52 -22.55 -19.27
C LEU A 102 5.12 -23.22 -20.52
N GLN A 103 6.04 -24.17 -20.35
CA GLN A 103 6.59 -24.94 -21.46
C GLN A 103 5.51 -25.79 -22.15
N ILE A 104 4.61 -26.43 -21.39
CA ILE A 104 3.50 -27.24 -21.95
C ILE A 104 2.53 -26.36 -22.73
N TYR A 105 2.12 -25.23 -22.15
CA TYR A 105 1.04 -24.40 -22.69
C TYR A 105 1.50 -23.41 -23.74
N TYR A 106 2.71 -22.89 -23.63
CA TYR A 106 3.25 -21.80 -24.47
C TYR A 106 4.48 -22.22 -25.29
N GLY A 107 5.11 -23.37 -25.00
CA GLY A 107 6.36 -23.76 -25.64
C GLY A 107 7.53 -22.85 -25.26
N ARG A 108 7.46 -22.22 -24.07
CA ARG A 108 8.41 -21.24 -23.55
C ARG A 108 8.65 -21.49 -22.07
N SER A 109 9.89 -21.34 -21.64
CA SER A 109 10.25 -21.30 -20.21
C SER A 109 9.81 -19.98 -19.56
N LEU A 110 9.74 -19.97 -18.23
CA LEU A 110 9.50 -18.78 -17.42
C LEU A 110 10.53 -17.69 -17.72
N ALA A 111 11.81 -18.05 -17.83
CA ALA A 111 12.89 -17.10 -18.12
C ALA A 111 12.79 -16.48 -19.52
N GLU A 112 12.39 -17.26 -20.54
CA GLU A 112 12.15 -16.71 -21.89
C GLU A 112 10.96 -15.74 -21.89
N LEU A 113 9.87 -16.09 -21.21
CA LEU A 113 8.69 -15.24 -21.12
C LEU A 113 8.93 -13.98 -20.30
N GLU A 114 9.69 -14.09 -19.23
CA GLU A 114 10.15 -12.96 -18.42
C GLU A 114 10.97 -11.98 -19.26
N GLN A 115 11.92 -12.47 -20.06
CA GLN A 115 12.71 -11.62 -20.95
C GLN A 115 11.84 -10.95 -22.02
N GLU A 116 10.93 -11.70 -22.67
CA GLU A 116 10.00 -11.13 -23.65
C GLU A 116 9.08 -10.06 -23.02
N TRP A 117 8.65 -10.27 -21.78
CA TRP A 117 7.87 -9.30 -21.02
C TRP A 117 8.67 -8.05 -20.66
N GLN A 118 9.92 -8.18 -20.21
CA GLN A 118 10.79 -7.03 -19.98
C GLN A 118 11.05 -6.24 -21.27
N ASP A 119 11.29 -6.92 -22.40
CA ASP A 119 11.44 -6.28 -23.71
C ASP A 119 10.16 -5.54 -24.16
N TYR A 120 8.99 -6.06 -23.77
CA TYR A 120 7.69 -5.40 -23.97
C TYR A 120 7.57 -4.13 -23.12
N LEU A 121 7.96 -4.17 -21.85
CA LEU A 121 7.95 -3.00 -20.96
C LEU A 121 8.93 -1.91 -21.41
N LEU A 122 10.11 -2.29 -21.93
CA LEU A 122 11.09 -1.34 -22.47
C LEU A 122 10.56 -0.53 -23.67
N GLN A 123 9.54 -1.04 -24.37
CA GLN A 123 8.87 -0.32 -25.46
C GLN A 123 7.80 0.66 -24.96
N LYS A 124 7.57 0.71 -23.65
CA LYS A 124 6.60 1.57 -22.96
C LYS A 124 7.30 2.37 -21.86
N PRO A 125 8.26 3.24 -22.22
CA PRO A 125 9.01 3.98 -21.22
C PRO A 125 8.05 4.78 -20.32
N PRO A 126 8.22 4.68 -19.00
CA PRO A 126 7.39 5.41 -18.05
C PRO A 126 7.58 6.92 -18.20
N SER A 127 6.56 7.69 -17.85
CA SER A 127 6.72 9.12 -17.64
C SER A 127 7.44 9.39 -16.32
N LYS A 128 7.91 10.63 -16.13
CA LYS A 128 8.41 11.05 -14.82
C LYS A 128 7.35 10.90 -13.72
N ASP A 129 6.10 11.20 -14.03
CA ASP A 129 5.01 11.11 -13.07
C ASP A 129 4.75 9.65 -12.66
N ASP A 130 4.90 8.68 -13.58
CA ASP A 130 4.80 7.24 -13.26
C ASP A 130 5.89 6.79 -12.28
N ILE A 131 7.12 7.31 -12.46
CA ILE A 131 8.26 7.04 -11.56
C ILE A 131 8.01 7.69 -10.19
N ASP A 132 7.63 8.98 -10.17
CA ASP A 132 7.37 9.72 -8.93
C ASP A 132 6.20 9.08 -8.14
N ASP A 133 5.13 8.64 -8.83
CA ASP A 133 4.00 7.90 -8.25
C ASP A 133 4.45 6.62 -7.57
N LEU A 134 5.13 5.75 -8.33
CA LEU A 134 5.54 4.44 -7.82
C LEU A 134 6.57 4.59 -6.71
N GLN A 135 7.60 5.42 -6.88
CA GLN A 135 8.62 5.64 -5.85
C GLN A 135 8.00 6.16 -4.55
N THR A 136 7.07 7.13 -4.64
CA THR A 136 6.39 7.67 -3.45
C THR A 136 5.48 6.62 -2.81
N THR A 137 4.78 5.82 -3.62
CA THR A 137 3.93 4.72 -3.13
C THR A 137 4.75 3.67 -2.39
N LEU A 138 5.89 3.25 -2.93
CA LEU A 138 6.79 2.29 -2.28
C LEU A 138 7.29 2.83 -0.94
N ARG A 139 7.76 4.08 -0.92
CA ARG A 139 8.18 4.76 0.32
C ARG A 139 7.06 4.81 1.36
N TYR A 140 5.83 5.11 0.94
CA TYR A 140 4.68 5.18 1.83
C TYR A 140 4.41 3.84 2.52
N TYR A 141 4.30 2.75 1.76
CA TYR A 141 4.03 1.43 2.35
C TYR A 141 5.19 0.87 3.15
N ASP A 142 6.43 1.19 2.78
CA ASP A 142 7.60 0.77 3.58
C ASP A 142 7.67 1.50 4.92
N LEU A 143 7.36 2.80 4.93
CA LEU A 143 7.32 3.58 6.16
C LEU A 143 6.12 3.21 7.03
N MET A 144 4.95 2.95 6.43
CA MET A 144 3.78 2.41 7.13
C MET A 144 4.10 1.06 7.78
N ARG A 145 4.80 0.18 7.07
CA ARG A 145 5.22 -1.12 7.61
C ARG A 145 6.18 -0.96 8.79
N ARG A 146 7.13 -0.04 8.70
CA ARG A 146 8.03 0.30 9.81
C ARG A 146 7.23 0.83 11.01
N TYR A 147 6.25 1.71 10.77
CA TYR A 147 5.37 2.24 11.82
C TYR A 147 4.62 1.11 12.52
N GLN A 148 4.00 0.19 11.76
CA GLN A 148 3.32 -0.96 12.33
C GLN A 148 4.27 -1.84 13.15
N LEU A 149 5.49 -2.09 12.69
CA LEU A 149 6.46 -2.88 13.45
C LEU A 149 6.87 -2.23 14.78
N GLU A 150 7.04 -0.91 14.79
CA GLU A 150 7.55 -0.17 15.96
C GLU A 150 6.44 0.25 16.94
N TYR A 151 5.29 0.70 16.43
CA TYR A 151 4.27 1.43 17.18
C TYR A 151 2.88 0.79 17.14
N ASP A 152 2.56 -0.06 16.15
CA ASP A 152 1.30 -0.81 16.09
C ASP A 152 1.50 -2.25 15.60
N PRO A 153 2.15 -3.11 16.41
CA PRO A 153 2.46 -4.48 15.99
C PRO A 153 1.20 -5.34 15.82
N THR A 154 0.04 -4.88 16.32
CA THR A 154 -1.23 -5.58 16.12
C THR A 154 -1.80 -5.42 14.71
N ALA A 155 -1.46 -4.32 14.03
CA ALA A 155 -1.84 -4.08 12.64
C ALA A 155 -0.83 -4.65 11.61
N TYR A 156 0.27 -5.25 12.05
CA TYR A 156 1.27 -5.79 11.14
C TYR A 156 0.75 -7.03 10.39
N PHE A 157 0.60 -6.92 9.07
CA PHE A 157 -0.10 -7.89 8.20
C PHE A 157 0.42 -9.34 8.25
N LEU A 158 1.69 -9.57 8.63
CA LEU A 158 2.25 -10.93 8.74
C LEU A 158 1.93 -11.61 10.08
N THR A 159 1.34 -10.89 11.03
CA THR A 159 0.80 -11.46 12.25
C THR A 159 -0.71 -11.56 12.13
N ALA A 160 -1.22 -12.77 11.84
CA ALA A 160 -2.66 -13.00 11.88
C ALA A 160 -3.16 -12.76 13.31
N TRP A 161 -3.90 -11.66 13.51
CA TRP A 161 -4.62 -11.46 14.76
C TRP A 161 -5.88 -12.30 14.75
N LEU A 162 -5.84 -13.43 15.45
CA LEU A 162 -6.99 -14.29 15.68
C LEU A 162 -7.43 -14.10 17.15
N PRO A 163 -8.50 -13.34 17.43
CA PRO A 163 -9.01 -13.25 18.79
C PRO A 163 -9.45 -14.63 19.29
N TYR A 164 -9.33 -14.86 20.59
CA TYR A 164 -9.99 -16.01 21.20
C TYR A 164 -11.51 -15.89 20.97
N PRO A 165 -12.21 -16.99 20.63
CA PRO A 165 -13.66 -16.95 20.38
C PRO A 165 -14.47 -16.31 21.51
N GLN A 166 -14.02 -16.45 22.76
CA GLN A 166 -14.67 -15.84 23.92
C GLN A 166 -14.52 -14.31 23.94
N ASP A 167 -13.39 -13.76 23.49
CA ASP A 167 -13.20 -12.31 23.39
C ASP A 167 -14.14 -11.69 22.33
N VAL A 168 -14.43 -12.42 21.25
CA VAL A 168 -15.43 -12.00 20.24
C VAL A 168 -16.84 -12.04 20.82
N LEU A 169 -17.17 -13.05 21.62
CA LEU A 169 -18.48 -13.14 22.25
C LEU A 169 -18.70 -12.06 23.32
N ASP A 170 -17.66 -11.74 24.09
CA ASP A 170 -17.74 -10.79 25.21
C ASP A 170 -17.59 -9.33 24.76
N LYS A 171 -16.85 -9.07 23.68
CA LYS A 171 -16.50 -7.71 23.21
C LYS A 171 -17.07 -7.35 21.82
N GLY A 172 -17.81 -8.25 21.17
CA GLY A 172 -18.37 -8.05 19.82
C GLY A 172 -17.43 -8.51 18.70
N ASN A 173 -17.46 -7.91 17.51
CA ASN A 173 -16.43 -8.14 16.49
C ASN A 173 -15.32 -7.07 16.63
N PRO A 174 -14.31 -7.25 17.49
CA PRO A 174 -13.29 -6.25 17.75
C PRO A 174 -12.26 -6.05 16.63
N ALA A 175 -12.32 -6.83 15.55
CA ALA A 175 -11.14 -7.10 14.72
C ALA A 175 -10.56 -5.91 13.96
N ASP A 176 -11.38 -4.98 13.47
CA ASP A 176 -10.87 -3.90 12.58
C ASP A 176 -11.23 -2.47 13.01
N PHE A 177 -12.10 -2.28 14.01
CA PHE A 177 -12.63 -0.94 14.35
C PHE A 177 -12.29 -0.41 15.74
N THR A 178 -11.63 -1.18 16.62
CA THR A 178 -11.43 -0.75 18.03
C THR A 178 -10.02 -0.96 18.59
N ARG A 179 -9.05 -1.43 17.79
CA ARG A 179 -7.66 -1.60 18.20
C ARG A 179 -6.70 -0.97 17.21
N HIS A 180 -6.53 0.33 17.35
CA HIS A 180 -5.30 1.01 16.97
C HIS A 180 -4.80 1.75 18.22
N PRO A 181 -3.48 1.86 18.44
CA PRO A 181 -2.94 2.53 19.60
C PRO A 181 -3.41 3.99 19.65
N GLN A 182 -3.83 4.44 20.84
CA GLN A 182 -4.44 5.76 21.05
C GLN A 182 -3.47 6.78 21.67
N GLU A 183 -2.18 6.44 21.76
CA GLU A 183 -1.20 7.39 22.25
C GLU A 183 -1.07 8.54 21.26
N GLU A 184 -0.72 9.73 21.76
CA GLU A 184 -0.65 10.94 20.93
C GLU A 184 0.21 10.74 19.69
N ILE A 185 1.35 10.06 19.83
CA ILE A 185 2.25 9.75 18.72
C ILE A 185 1.56 8.95 17.60
N ASN A 186 0.78 7.93 17.95
CA ASN A 186 0.09 7.08 16.99
C ASN A 186 -0.95 7.87 16.23
N VAL A 187 -1.79 8.62 16.94
CA VAL A 187 -2.82 9.47 16.32
C VAL A 187 -2.18 10.50 15.39
N VAL A 188 -1.08 11.14 15.80
CA VAL A 188 -0.39 12.11 14.96
C VAL A 188 0.21 11.46 13.70
N LEU A 189 0.91 10.33 13.86
CA LEU A 189 1.51 9.62 12.72
C LEU A 189 0.45 9.08 11.74
N GLU A 190 -0.65 8.51 12.25
CA GLU A 190 -1.76 8.02 11.42
C GLU A 190 -2.42 9.14 10.63
N VAL A 191 -2.66 10.29 11.26
CA VAL A 191 -3.20 11.49 10.57
C VAL A 191 -2.20 12.02 9.54
N MET A 192 -0.89 11.95 9.80
CA MET A 192 0.13 12.29 8.79
C MET A 192 0.13 11.30 7.63
N PHE A 193 0.03 9.99 7.88
CA PHE A 193 -0.07 8.96 6.84
C PHE A 193 -1.33 9.12 5.99
N GLN A 194 -2.47 9.50 6.57
CA GLN A 194 -3.66 9.87 5.81
C GLN A 194 -3.42 11.08 4.91
N GLY A 195 -2.65 12.07 5.41
CA GLY A 195 -2.22 13.21 4.60
C GLY A 195 -1.32 12.79 3.42
N VAL A 196 -0.50 11.75 3.59
CA VAL A 196 0.29 11.18 2.48
C VAL A 196 -0.62 10.51 1.45
N ASP A 197 -1.58 9.69 1.90
CA ASP A 197 -2.56 9.01 1.03
C ASP A 197 -3.41 10.01 0.22
N GLU A 198 -3.87 11.10 0.86
CA GLU A 198 -4.55 12.20 0.17
C GLU A 198 -3.66 12.82 -0.91
N ALA A 199 -2.43 13.19 -0.55
CA ALA A 199 -1.48 13.79 -1.51
C ALA A 199 -1.13 12.84 -2.67
N LEU A 200 -1.02 11.53 -2.42
CA LEU A 200 -0.81 10.51 -3.45
C LEU A 200 -2.00 10.41 -4.41
N ARG A 201 -3.25 10.50 -3.91
CA ARG A 201 -4.45 10.50 -4.75
C ARG A 201 -4.58 11.76 -5.59
N ASP A 202 -4.09 12.88 -5.09
CA ASP A 202 -4.06 14.17 -5.80
C ASP A 202 -2.85 14.31 -6.74
N ALA A 203 -2.00 13.28 -6.86
CA ALA A 203 -0.72 13.31 -7.59
C ALA A 203 0.23 14.44 -7.13
N ASP A 204 0.09 14.91 -5.89
CA ASP A 204 1.01 15.87 -5.25
C ASP A 204 2.15 15.10 -4.56
N TYR A 205 3.02 14.51 -5.37
CA TYR A 205 4.17 13.73 -4.89
C TYR A 205 5.12 14.60 -4.05
N GLY A 206 5.18 15.90 -4.29
CA GLY A 206 5.98 16.84 -3.48
C GLY A 206 5.48 16.91 -2.04
N ARG A 207 4.17 17.12 -1.85
CA ARG A 207 3.54 17.13 -0.53
C ARG A 207 3.62 15.76 0.15
N ALA A 208 3.35 14.68 -0.58
CA ALA A 208 3.44 13.32 -0.07
C ALA A 208 4.84 13.01 0.47
N ASN A 209 5.89 13.29 -0.32
CA ASN A 209 7.27 13.06 0.11
C ASN A 209 7.69 13.97 1.27
N GLY A 210 7.21 15.23 1.32
CA GLY A 210 7.47 16.11 2.46
C GLY A 210 6.88 15.60 3.78
N LEU A 211 5.69 15.00 3.73
CA LEU A 211 5.07 14.33 4.88
C LEU A 211 5.85 13.05 5.26
N LEU A 212 6.22 12.21 4.29
CA LEU A 212 7.02 11.00 4.53
C LEU A 212 8.38 11.32 5.15
N ASP A 213 9.02 12.41 4.74
CA ASP A 213 10.28 12.87 5.35
C ASP A 213 10.07 13.29 6.80
N SER A 214 8.94 13.93 7.13
CA SER A 214 8.59 14.32 8.50
C SER A 214 8.29 13.11 9.38
N ILE A 215 7.50 12.15 8.89
CA ILE A 215 7.24 10.88 9.58
C ILE A 215 8.55 10.13 9.84
N THR A 216 9.42 10.03 8.83
CA THR A 216 10.74 9.39 8.96
C THR A 216 11.54 10.03 10.09
N ARG A 217 11.59 11.36 10.15
CA ARG A 217 12.28 12.08 11.24
C ARG A 217 11.68 11.77 12.61
N VAL A 218 10.37 11.68 12.74
CA VAL A 218 9.72 11.32 14.02
C VAL A 218 10.15 9.91 14.45
N MET A 219 10.10 8.94 13.54
CA MET A 219 10.49 7.55 13.82
C MET A 219 11.99 7.40 14.11
N ASP A 220 12.84 8.14 13.42
CA ASP A 220 14.30 8.14 13.64
C ASP A 220 14.72 8.83 14.95
N ASN A 221 13.81 9.59 15.58
CA ASN A 221 14.07 10.32 16.84
C ASN A 221 13.17 9.84 17.98
N ASP A 222 12.94 8.52 18.06
CA ASP A 222 12.19 7.87 19.14
C ASP A 222 10.80 8.49 19.39
N GLY A 223 10.16 8.96 18.33
CA GLY A 223 8.83 9.55 18.39
C GLY A 223 8.78 11.06 18.67
N ALA A 224 9.92 11.74 18.70
CA ALA A 224 9.96 13.18 18.90
C ALA A 224 9.59 13.96 17.63
N PHE A 225 8.60 14.85 17.74
CA PHE A 225 8.24 15.82 16.70
C PHE A 225 9.18 17.03 16.74
N LEU A 226 10.15 17.06 15.82
CA LEU A 226 11.22 18.07 15.83
C LEU A 226 11.13 19.08 14.68
N ASP A 227 10.53 18.69 13.55
CA ASP A 227 10.39 19.58 12.41
C ASP A 227 9.06 20.34 12.42
N PRO A 228 8.98 21.51 11.77
CA PRO A 228 7.78 22.34 11.82
C PRO A 228 6.52 21.64 11.33
N LEU A 229 6.60 20.74 10.34
CA LEU A 229 5.42 20.06 9.82
C LEU A 229 4.86 19.09 10.87
N GLY A 230 5.71 18.22 11.41
CA GLY A 230 5.32 17.28 12.47
C GLY A 230 4.78 17.98 13.72
N ILE A 231 5.43 19.07 14.16
CA ILE A 231 4.96 19.88 15.31
C ILE A 231 3.56 20.46 15.06
N ASN A 232 3.28 20.92 13.84
CA ASN A 232 1.95 21.46 13.53
C ASN A 232 0.86 20.39 13.56
N TYR A 233 1.12 19.19 13.03
CA TYR A 233 0.19 18.06 13.16
C TYR A 233 -0.02 17.70 14.64
N GLN A 234 1.05 17.61 15.42
CA GLN A 234 0.98 17.35 16.87
C GLN A 234 0.10 18.38 17.60
N HIS A 235 0.31 19.67 17.34
CA HIS A 235 -0.48 20.73 17.97
C HIS A 235 -1.97 20.67 17.61
N ILE A 236 -2.31 20.31 16.37
CA ILE A 236 -3.72 20.15 15.95
C ILE A 236 -4.35 18.95 16.68
N VAL A 237 -3.66 17.80 16.76
CA VAL A 237 -4.14 16.62 17.48
C VAL A 237 -4.32 16.94 18.96
N GLN A 238 -3.31 17.51 19.62
CA GLN A 238 -3.41 17.93 21.02
C GLN A 238 -4.59 18.87 21.27
N LYS A 239 -4.82 19.82 20.35
CA LYS A 239 -5.96 20.75 20.45
C LYS A 239 -7.29 20.02 20.37
N ALA A 240 -7.45 19.08 19.45
CA ALA A 240 -8.66 18.27 19.31
C ALA A 240 -8.88 17.39 20.55
N THR A 241 -7.85 16.68 21.00
CA THR A 241 -7.90 15.81 22.18
C THR A 241 -8.28 16.58 23.44
N GLN A 242 -7.75 17.80 23.64
CA GLN A 242 -8.13 18.68 24.76
C GLN A 242 -9.62 19.08 24.73
N LEU A 243 -10.22 19.13 23.54
CA LEU A 243 -11.64 19.42 23.34
C LEU A 243 -12.50 18.13 23.36
N GLY A 244 -11.89 16.97 23.56
CA GLY A 244 -12.56 15.68 23.56
C GLY A 244 -12.84 15.12 22.16
N PHE A 245 -12.18 15.62 21.11
CA PHE A 245 -12.33 15.12 19.75
C PHE A 245 -11.10 14.29 19.34
N GLU A 246 -11.31 13.39 18.38
CA GLU A 246 -10.25 12.64 17.71
C GLU A 246 -10.11 13.17 16.28
N VAL A 247 -8.86 13.36 15.84
CA VAL A 247 -8.57 13.84 14.49
C VAL A 247 -8.54 12.67 13.53
N GLN A 248 -9.30 12.78 12.45
CA GLN A 248 -9.46 11.74 11.42
C GLN A 248 -8.80 12.11 10.09
N GLN A 249 -8.43 13.37 9.89
CA GLN A 249 -7.69 13.86 8.73
C GLN A 249 -7.25 15.31 8.98
N VAL A 250 -6.09 15.71 8.48
CA VAL A 250 -5.64 17.11 8.47
C VAL A 250 -4.93 17.46 7.16
N THR A 251 -5.33 18.58 6.58
CA THR A 251 -4.68 19.22 5.44
C THR A 251 -4.19 20.60 5.87
N ILE A 252 -2.86 20.77 5.96
CA ILE A 252 -2.23 22.05 6.32
C ILE A 252 -1.82 22.80 5.05
N SER A 253 -2.16 24.08 4.98
CA SER A 253 -1.81 25.00 3.89
C SER A 253 -1.30 26.31 4.46
N GLY A 254 0.02 26.41 4.63
CA GLY A 254 0.67 27.58 5.22
C GLY A 254 0.21 27.83 6.66
N ASP A 255 -0.45 28.96 6.89
CA ASP A 255 -1.00 29.37 8.19
C ASP A 255 -2.47 28.98 8.39
N THR A 256 -3.02 28.14 7.51
CA THR A 256 -4.39 27.60 7.59
C THR A 256 -4.37 26.07 7.57
N ALA A 257 -5.39 25.46 8.15
CA ALA A 257 -5.58 24.02 8.08
C ALA A 257 -7.08 23.67 8.05
N VAL A 258 -7.41 22.55 7.40
CA VAL A 258 -8.72 21.91 7.51
C VAL A 258 -8.51 20.59 8.22
N ALA A 259 -9.26 20.36 9.30
CA ALA A 259 -9.25 19.10 10.02
C ALA A 259 -10.65 18.48 9.98
N THR A 260 -10.70 17.16 9.78
CA THR A 260 -11.91 16.38 10.00
C THR A 260 -11.76 15.66 11.34
N VAL A 261 -12.75 15.79 12.21
CA VAL A 261 -12.71 15.24 13.57
C VAL A 261 -13.99 14.47 13.90
N THR A 262 -13.89 13.56 14.87
CA THR A 262 -15.02 12.81 15.44
C THR A 262 -15.15 13.10 16.92
N ALA A 263 -16.39 13.13 17.42
CA ALA A 263 -16.66 13.20 18.85
C ALA A 263 -16.68 11.79 19.46
N PRO A 264 -16.48 11.64 20.78
CA PRO A 264 -16.44 10.33 21.41
C PRO A 264 -17.77 9.60 21.20
N GLN A 265 -17.70 8.33 20.79
CA GLN A 265 -18.88 7.48 20.52
C GLN A 265 -19.80 8.02 19.41
N ASN A 266 -19.31 8.93 18.57
CA ASN A 266 -20.04 9.49 17.44
C ASN A 266 -19.22 9.35 16.17
N THR A 267 -19.83 8.76 15.14
CA THR A 267 -19.19 8.53 13.84
C THR A 267 -19.40 9.69 12.86
N ASN A 268 -20.14 10.73 13.25
CA ASN A 268 -20.32 11.90 12.40
C ASN A 268 -19.03 12.70 12.31
N LEU A 269 -18.56 12.88 11.08
CA LEU A 269 -17.42 13.73 10.75
C LEU A 269 -17.79 15.21 10.91
N ILE A 270 -16.96 15.96 11.63
CA ILE A 270 -17.09 17.40 11.83
C ILE A 270 -15.88 18.06 11.19
N HIS A 271 -16.12 19.12 10.40
CA HIS A 271 -15.04 19.85 9.73
C HIS A 271 -14.67 21.09 10.53
N TRP A 272 -13.38 21.24 10.83
CA TRP A 272 -12.82 22.43 11.44
C TRP A 272 -11.96 23.19 10.44
N ASN A 273 -12.21 24.49 10.33
CA ASN A 273 -11.27 25.42 9.71
C ASN A 273 -10.39 26.00 10.81
N LEU A 274 -9.07 25.87 10.68
CA LEU A 274 -8.11 26.37 11.66
C LEU A 274 -7.20 27.41 11.03
N ALA A 275 -6.74 28.36 11.86
CA ALA A 275 -5.67 29.28 11.51
C ALA A 275 -4.59 29.31 12.59
N LEU A 276 -3.34 29.40 12.15
CA LEU A 276 -2.17 29.52 13.01
C LEU A 276 -2.04 30.96 13.52
N LYS A 277 -2.07 31.14 14.84
CA LYS A 277 -1.83 32.42 15.52
C LYS A 277 -0.68 32.26 16.50
N GLY A 278 0.50 32.75 16.11
CA GLY A 278 1.74 32.48 16.83
C GLY A 278 2.12 31.01 16.66
N GLN A 279 2.11 30.25 17.75
CA GLN A 279 2.38 28.80 17.74
C GLN A 279 1.11 27.94 17.92
N ASN A 280 -0.07 28.59 18.00
CA ASN A 280 -1.32 27.93 18.35
C ASN A 280 -2.28 27.88 17.17
N TRP A 281 -2.90 26.72 16.95
CA TRP A 281 -4.01 26.57 16.01
C TRP A 281 -5.33 26.98 16.66
N ILE A 282 -6.05 27.90 16.01
CA ILE A 282 -7.33 28.44 16.47
C ILE A 282 -8.43 27.97 15.53
N ILE A 283 -9.49 27.37 16.07
CA ILE A 283 -10.68 26.97 15.32
C ILE A 283 -11.47 28.23 14.96
N LEU A 284 -11.64 28.48 13.66
CA LEU A 284 -12.36 29.64 13.12
C LEU A 284 -13.85 29.34 12.93
N SER A 285 -14.19 28.10 12.59
CA SER A 285 -15.56 27.63 12.40
C SER A 285 -15.63 26.11 12.46
N ASN A 286 -16.82 25.60 12.77
CA ASN A 286 -17.21 24.20 12.91
C ASN A 286 -18.53 23.91 12.19
#